data_AF-A0A5J5BV88-F1
#
_entry.id   AF-A0A5J5BV88-F1
#
_cell.length_a   1.000
_cell.length_b   1.000
_cell.length_c   1.000
_cell.angle_alpha   90.00
_cell.angle_beta   90.00
_cell.angle_gamma   90.00
#
_symmetry.space_group_name_H-M   'P 1'
#
loop_
_entity.id
_entity.type
_entity.pdbx_description
1 polymer ?
#
loop_
_entity_poly.entity_id
_entity_poly.type
_entity_poly.pdbx_seq_one_letter_code
_entity_poly.pdbx_strand_id
1 'polypeptide(L)'
;MIIVGATAQQRNSSISLGSSLSPTGSTNWSPDSGHFAFGFYPKGNGFAVGIWYTRTLPQTVVWTANRDDPPLSANSTLLWSSEGKLILQRNQGLDAIAIAPGSASSASILDSGNFVLYNSDSQIIWQSSDSPTDTLLPGQPLLTDQWLISSLSKADHSSGEYKLVMQDDGNLVYYPLDVQNACWSSKTAGAGDNVTLHLDNKGQLYLMALAST
;
A
#
# COMPACT_ATOMS: atom_id res chain seq x y z
N MET A 1 -30.25 2.25 -6.98
CA MET A 1 -29.10 1.43 -7.42
C MET A 1 -28.03 2.40 -7.91
N ILE A 2 -27.12 2.82 -7.03
CA ILE A 2 -25.94 3.60 -7.39
C ILE A 2 -24.80 2.60 -7.35
N ILE A 3 -24.38 2.13 -8.52
CA ILE A 3 -23.13 1.40 -8.64
C ILE A 3 -22.06 2.47 -8.47
N VAL A 4 -21.48 2.58 -7.27
CA VAL A 4 -20.20 3.26 -7.11
C VAL A 4 -19.16 2.32 -7.72
N GLY A 5 -19.09 2.33 -9.05
CA GLY A 5 -17.97 1.75 -9.74
C GLY A 5 -16.75 2.53 -9.30
N ALA A 6 -15.70 1.84 -8.85
CA ALA A 6 -14.38 2.44 -8.76
C ALA A 6 -14.15 3.22 -10.05
N THR A 7 -14.06 4.54 -9.96
CA THR A 7 -13.75 5.37 -11.13
C THR A 7 -12.47 4.83 -11.72
N ALA A 8 -12.47 4.47 -13.01
CA ALA A 8 -11.27 4.09 -13.72
C ALA A 8 -10.24 5.21 -13.55
N GLN A 9 -9.30 5.01 -12.62
CA GLN A 9 -8.35 6.04 -12.25
C GLN A 9 -7.38 6.19 -13.42
N GLN A 10 -7.16 7.43 -13.86
CA GLN A 10 -6.47 7.74 -15.11
C GLN A 10 -5.08 7.07 -15.14
N ARG A 11 -4.80 6.27 -16.18
CA ARG A 11 -3.50 5.62 -16.41
C ARG A 11 -2.46 6.71 -16.74
N ASN A 12 -1.80 7.23 -15.73
CA ASN A 12 -0.84 8.33 -15.87
C ASN A 12 0.61 7.85 -16.06
N SER A 13 0.90 6.57 -15.90
CA SER A 13 2.17 5.95 -16.31
C SER A 13 2.01 4.44 -16.50
N SER A 14 2.41 3.91 -17.67
CA SER A 14 2.45 2.47 -17.92
C SER A 14 3.87 1.96 -17.78
N ILE A 15 4.11 1.05 -16.85
CA ILE A 15 5.39 0.38 -16.67
C ILE A 15 5.48 -0.77 -17.67
N SER A 16 6.45 -0.68 -18.59
CA SER A 16 6.63 -1.65 -19.68
C SER A 16 7.18 -2.98 -19.18
N LEU A 17 6.60 -4.10 -19.64
CA LEU A 17 7.09 -5.46 -19.37
C LEU A 17 8.60 -5.58 -19.67
N GLY A 18 9.32 -6.28 -18.81
CA GLY A 18 10.78 -6.44 -18.86
C GLY A 18 11.57 -5.28 -18.26
N SER A 19 10.92 -4.19 -17.81
CA SER A 19 11.62 -3.11 -17.12
C SER A 19 12.01 -3.50 -15.70
N SER A 20 13.05 -2.87 -15.19
CA SER A 20 13.55 -3.12 -13.85
C SER A 20 14.06 -1.86 -13.17
N LEU A 21 14.11 -1.94 -11.83
CA LEU A 21 14.70 -0.94 -10.96
C LEU A 21 15.86 -1.57 -10.18
N SER A 22 16.82 -0.75 -9.77
CA SER A 22 17.89 -1.13 -8.86
C SER A 22 18.19 0.00 -7.86
N PRO A 23 18.68 -0.31 -6.65
CA PRO A 23 18.99 0.71 -5.64
C PRO A 23 20.02 1.76 -6.08
N THR A 24 20.89 1.42 -7.03
CA THR A 24 22.03 2.26 -7.46
C THR A 24 21.88 2.81 -8.89
N GLY A 25 20.80 2.47 -9.58
CA GLY A 25 20.53 2.89 -10.96
C GLY A 25 19.21 3.66 -11.07
N SER A 26 18.28 3.14 -11.88
CA SER A 26 16.91 3.63 -11.88
C SER A 26 16.22 3.10 -10.62
N THR A 27 15.93 3.98 -9.67
CA THR A 27 15.46 3.57 -8.34
C THR A 27 13.94 3.46 -8.25
N ASN A 28 13.19 4.15 -9.11
CA ASN A 28 11.74 4.27 -8.97
C ASN A 28 11.01 4.48 -10.31
N TRP A 29 9.72 4.13 -10.29
CA TRP A 29 8.72 4.55 -11.25
C TRP A 29 7.82 5.62 -10.60
N SER A 30 7.42 6.63 -11.37
CA SER A 30 6.58 7.74 -10.92
C SER A 30 5.51 8.06 -11.98
N PRO A 31 4.33 8.58 -11.60
CA PRO A 31 3.39 9.16 -12.55
C PRO A 31 3.89 10.54 -13.03
N ASP A 32 3.31 11.06 -14.11
CA ASP A 32 3.66 12.37 -14.67
C ASP A 32 3.50 13.53 -13.66
N SER A 33 2.56 13.42 -12.71
CA SER A 33 2.39 14.41 -11.64
C SER A 33 3.60 14.51 -10.72
N GLY A 34 4.36 13.42 -10.61
CA GLY A 34 5.50 13.25 -9.72
C GLY A 34 5.16 13.30 -8.23
N HIS A 35 3.90 13.16 -7.81
CA HIS A 35 3.51 13.28 -6.38
C HIS A 35 3.89 12.06 -5.55
N PHE A 36 3.80 10.88 -6.17
CA PHE A 36 4.18 9.61 -5.57
C PHE A 36 5.24 8.93 -6.42
N ALA A 37 6.00 8.06 -5.80
CA ALA A 37 6.94 7.17 -6.49
C ALA A 37 6.87 5.78 -5.87
N PHE A 38 7.09 4.76 -6.69
CA PHE A 38 7.19 3.36 -6.27
C PHE A 38 8.58 2.83 -6.66
N GLY A 39 9.28 2.20 -5.73
CA GLY A 39 10.60 1.64 -6.00
C GLY A 39 11.46 1.44 -4.75
N PHE A 40 12.78 1.52 -4.91
CA PHE A 40 13.73 1.38 -3.82
C PHE A 40 13.88 2.66 -3.02
N TYR A 41 13.85 2.54 -1.69
CA TYR A 41 14.17 3.61 -0.75
C TYR A 41 15.11 3.10 0.37
N PRO A 42 15.90 3.98 1.04
CA PRO A 42 16.81 3.55 2.10
C PRO A 42 16.08 2.99 3.33
N LYS A 43 16.54 1.86 3.86
CA LYS A 43 16.08 1.25 5.13
C LYS A 43 17.30 0.77 5.93
N GLY A 44 17.61 1.43 7.05
CA GLY A 44 18.80 1.14 7.84
C GLY A 44 20.09 1.22 7.00
N ASN A 45 20.85 0.11 6.94
CA ASN A 45 22.10 0.01 6.17
C ASN A 45 21.90 -0.52 4.73
N GLY A 46 20.66 -0.64 4.27
CA GLY A 46 20.33 -1.16 2.94
C GLY A 46 19.11 -0.46 2.37
N PHE A 47 18.26 -1.23 1.68
CA PHE A 47 17.10 -0.71 0.97
C PHE A 47 15.83 -1.50 1.28
N ALA A 48 14.68 -0.93 0.97
CA ALA A 48 13.40 -1.61 0.89
C ALA A 48 12.66 -1.16 -0.36
N VAL A 49 11.60 -1.89 -0.74
CA VAL A 49 10.70 -1.50 -1.82
C VAL A 49 9.44 -0.89 -1.21
N GLY A 50 9.02 0.26 -1.69
CA GLY A 50 7.86 0.95 -1.13
C GLY A 50 7.32 2.05 -2.02
N ILE A 51 6.34 2.77 -1.48
CA ILE A 51 5.71 3.95 -2.06
C ILE A 51 5.97 5.11 -1.12
N TRP A 52 6.34 6.27 -1.67
CA TRP A 52 6.52 7.50 -0.90
C TRP A 52 5.93 8.70 -1.61
N TYR A 53 5.51 9.68 -0.80
CA TYR A 53 5.15 11.01 -1.26
C TYR A 53 6.42 11.84 -1.45
N THR A 54 6.58 12.42 -2.63
CA THR A 54 7.86 13.01 -3.07
C THR A 54 8.02 14.47 -2.64
N ARG A 55 6.93 15.15 -2.27
CA ARG A 55 6.90 16.60 -2.01
C ARG A 55 7.20 16.98 -0.56
N THR A 56 7.73 16.05 0.22
CA THR A 56 8.21 16.26 1.59
C THR A 56 9.72 16.06 1.68
N LEU A 57 10.36 16.72 2.65
CA LEU A 57 11.78 16.56 2.96
C LEU A 57 11.94 16.34 4.48
N PRO A 58 12.35 15.14 4.93
CA PRO A 58 12.58 13.92 4.14
C PRO A 58 11.29 13.41 3.48
N GLN A 59 11.44 12.60 2.42
CA GLN A 59 10.31 11.96 1.73
C GLN A 59 9.53 11.07 2.70
N THR A 60 8.21 11.04 2.55
CA THR A 60 7.32 10.31 3.45
C THR A 60 6.93 8.97 2.82
N VAL A 61 7.46 7.87 3.35
CA VAL A 61 7.06 6.51 2.96
C VAL A 61 5.65 6.24 3.50
N VAL A 62 4.78 5.75 2.63
CA VAL A 62 3.35 5.49 2.92
C VAL A 62 2.96 4.03 2.74
N TRP A 63 3.82 3.23 2.11
CA TRP A 63 3.63 1.80 1.92
C TRP A 63 4.98 1.10 1.74
N THR A 64 5.14 -0.10 2.30
CA THR A 64 6.38 -0.88 2.23
C THR A 64 6.07 -2.35 1.93
N ALA A 65 6.64 -2.88 0.85
CA ALA A 65 6.58 -4.29 0.52
C ALA A 65 7.44 -5.09 1.50
N ASN A 66 6.93 -6.25 1.96
CA ASN A 66 7.66 -7.19 2.83
C ASN A 66 8.37 -6.45 3.98
N ARG A 67 7.64 -5.55 4.66
CA ARG A 67 8.22 -4.54 5.56
C ARG A 67 9.04 -5.10 6.71
N ASP A 68 8.81 -6.37 7.08
CA ASP A 68 9.50 -7.08 8.16
C ASP A 68 10.72 -7.90 7.68
N ASP A 69 10.99 -7.93 6.38
CA ASP A 69 12.21 -8.54 5.84
C ASP A 69 13.45 -7.69 6.18
N PRO A 70 14.63 -8.33 6.30
CA PRO A 70 15.90 -7.64 6.40
C PRO A 70 16.14 -6.66 5.24
N PRO A 71 16.91 -5.58 5.45
CA PRO A 71 17.24 -4.64 4.38
C PRO A 71 17.88 -5.31 3.15
N LEU A 72 17.43 -4.89 1.99
CA LEU A 72 17.90 -5.34 0.69
C LEU A 72 19.30 -4.78 0.40
N SER A 73 20.11 -5.56 -0.31
CA SER A 73 21.45 -5.15 -0.72
C SER A 73 21.39 -4.25 -1.97
N ALA A 74 22.47 -3.50 -2.22
CA ALA A 74 22.60 -2.65 -3.41
C ALA A 74 22.56 -3.41 -4.76
N ASN A 75 22.75 -4.74 -4.73
CA ASN A 75 22.71 -5.60 -5.92
C ASN A 75 21.31 -6.17 -6.20
N SER A 76 20.31 -5.80 -5.40
CA SER A 76 18.93 -6.25 -5.59
C SER A 76 18.34 -5.64 -6.85
N THR A 77 17.44 -6.37 -7.52
CA THR A 77 16.72 -5.88 -8.71
C THR A 77 15.23 -6.09 -8.52
N LEU A 78 14.44 -5.06 -8.75
CA LEU A 78 12.99 -5.18 -8.83
C LEU A 78 12.61 -5.27 -10.31
N LEU A 79 12.14 -6.44 -10.73
CA LEU A 79 11.85 -6.76 -12.12
C LEU A 79 10.34 -6.84 -12.34
N TRP A 80 9.85 -6.08 -13.30
CA TRP A 80 8.56 -6.33 -13.92
C TRP A 80 8.76 -7.35 -15.05
N SER A 81 8.49 -8.62 -14.77
CA SER A 81 8.88 -9.72 -15.66
C SER A 81 8.04 -9.78 -16.93
N SER A 82 8.55 -10.43 -17.98
CA SER A 82 7.81 -10.68 -19.23
C SER A 82 6.53 -11.49 -19.03
N GLU A 83 6.45 -12.26 -17.94
CA GLU A 83 5.30 -13.09 -17.58
C GLU A 83 4.26 -12.32 -16.75
N GLY A 84 4.43 -11.00 -16.59
CA GLY A 84 3.45 -10.17 -15.89
C GLY A 84 3.51 -10.32 -14.37
N LYS A 85 4.70 -10.53 -13.81
CA LYS A 85 4.94 -10.68 -12.37
C LYS A 85 5.88 -9.59 -11.87
N LEU A 86 5.58 -9.02 -10.71
CA LEU A 86 6.48 -8.10 -10.02
C LEU A 86 7.37 -8.91 -9.06
N ILE A 87 8.63 -9.10 -9.46
CA ILE A 87 9.58 -10.00 -8.80
C ILE A 87 10.74 -9.19 -8.23
N LEU A 88 11.06 -9.44 -6.96
CA LEU A 88 12.29 -8.99 -6.34
C LEU A 88 13.36 -10.07 -6.47
N GLN A 89 14.43 -9.77 -7.20
CA GLN A 89 15.62 -10.61 -7.31
C GLN A 89 16.67 -10.19 -6.28
N ARG A 90 17.03 -11.15 -5.44
CA ARG A 90 18.02 -11.03 -4.37
C ARG A 90 19.20 -11.96 -4.66
N ASN A 91 20.33 -11.76 -3.98
CA ASN A 91 21.44 -12.72 -4.01
C ASN A 91 21.02 -14.14 -3.58
N GLN A 92 19.96 -14.24 -2.77
CA GLN A 92 19.48 -15.46 -2.13
C GLN A 92 18.30 -16.12 -2.86
N GLY A 93 17.73 -15.49 -3.90
CA GLY A 93 16.55 -16.03 -4.59
C GLY A 93 15.67 -14.98 -5.28
N LEU A 94 14.47 -15.42 -5.66
CA LEU A 94 13.42 -14.61 -6.28
C LEU A 94 12.18 -14.60 -5.38
N ASP A 95 11.60 -13.43 -5.18
CA ASP A 95 10.43 -13.23 -4.35
C ASP A 95 9.35 -12.46 -5.11
N ALA A 96 8.09 -12.86 -4.96
CA ALA A 96 6.99 -12.06 -5.48
C ALA A 96 6.69 -10.90 -4.53
N ILE A 97 6.67 -9.67 -5.04
CA ILE A 97 6.23 -8.48 -4.28
C ILE A 97 4.70 -8.35 -4.30
N ALA A 98 4.08 -8.81 -5.38
CA ALA A 98 2.64 -8.82 -5.57
C ALA A 98 2.17 -10.23 -5.94
N ILE A 99 1.19 -10.75 -5.20
CA ILE A 99 0.55 -12.05 -5.46
C ILE A 99 -0.79 -11.77 -6.13
N ALA A 100 -0.80 -11.76 -7.46
CA ALA A 100 -2.02 -11.60 -8.26
C ALA A 100 -2.59 -12.98 -8.65
N PRO A 101 -3.92 -13.11 -8.85
CA PRO A 101 -4.58 -14.37 -9.25
C PRO A 101 -4.26 -14.82 -10.69
N GLY A 102 -3.41 -14.08 -11.40
CA GLY A 102 -2.98 -14.39 -12.76
C GLY A 102 -1.81 -13.50 -13.20
N SER A 103 -1.48 -13.56 -14.48
CA SER A 103 -0.47 -12.69 -15.10
C SER A 103 -1.06 -11.33 -15.44
N ALA A 104 -0.36 -10.27 -15.04
CA ALA A 104 -0.72 -8.92 -15.42
C ALA A 104 -0.13 -8.55 -16.79
N SER A 105 -0.85 -7.74 -17.56
CA SER A 105 -0.37 -7.19 -18.83
C SER A 105 0.30 -5.82 -18.66
N SER A 106 0.00 -5.10 -17.57
CA SER A 106 0.56 -3.77 -17.30
C SER A 106 0.53 -3.43 -15.81
N ALA A 107 1.43 -2.55 -15.40
CA ALA A 107 1.49 -1.98 -14.05
C ALA A 107 1.53 -0.45 -14.09
N SER A 108 1.02 0.20 -13.05
CA SER A 108 1.01 1.67 -12.92
C SER A 108 1.12 2.11 -11.46
N ILE A 109 1.79 3.23 -11.22
CA ILE A 109 1.66 4.01 -9.98
C ILE A 109 0.69 5.16 -10.26
N LEU A 110 -0.38 5.26 -9.48
CA LEU A 110 -1.43 6.26 -9.65
C LEU A 110 -1.14 7.52 -8.82
N ASP A 111 -1.78 8.63 -9.17
CA ASP A 111 -1.66 9.90 -8.43
C ASP A 111 -2.25 9.83 -7.00
N SER A 112 -3.04 8.80 -6.68
CA SER A 112 -3.46 8.51 -5.31
C SER A 112 -2.39 7.83 -4.46
N GLY A 113 -1.26 7.44 -5.06
CA GLY A 113 -0.25 6.60 -4.40
C GLY A 113 -0.60 5.11 -4.41
N ASN A 114 -1.62 4.68 -5.15
CA ASN A 114 -1.93 3.26 -5.33
C ASN A 114 -1.09 2.66 -6.47
N PHE A 115 -0.32 1.61 -6.19
CA PHE A 115 0.38 0.82 -7.20
C PHE A 115 -0.51 -0.34 -7.64
N VAL A 116 -0.77 -0.47 -8.95
CA VAL A 116 -1.81 -1.34 -9.49
C VAL A 116 -1.28 -2.23 -10.60
N LEU A 117 -1.69 -3.50 -10.58
CA LEU A 117 -1.48 -4.47 -11.66
C LEU A 117 -2.79 -4.74 -12.39
N TYR A 118 -2.75 -4.71 -13.72
CA TYR A 118 -3.92 -4.95 -14.58
C TYR A 118 -3.75 -6.20 -15.43
N ASN A 119 -4.83 -6.94 -15.65
CA ASN A 119 -4.87 -7.98 -16.69
C ASN A 119 -5.11 -7.38 -18.10
N SER A 120 -5.12 -8.25 -19.12
CA SER A 120 -5.32 -7.87 -20.52
C SER A 120 -6.66 -7.16 -20.78
N ASP A 121 -7.67 -7.45 -19.97
CA ASP A 121 -9.00 -6.82 -20.04
C ASP A 121 -9.04 -5.48 -19.30
N SER A 122 -7.88 -4.97 -18.87
CA SER A 122 -7.72 -3.72 -18.11
C SER A 122 -8.41 -3.74 -16.74
N GLN A 123 -8.69 -4.92 -16.19
CA GLN A 123 -9.20 -5.08 -14.84
C GLN A 123 -8.06 -5.10 -13.84
N ILE A 124 -8.26 -4.49 -12.68
CA ILE A 124 -7.33 -4.56 -11.56
C ILE A 124 -7.32 -5.99 -11.03
N ILE A 125 -6.15 -6.60 -10.97
CA ILE A 125 -5.97 -7.95 -10.40
C ILE A 125 -5.12 -7.96 -9.13
N TRP A 126 -4.45 -6.85 -8.83
CA TRP A 126 -3.75 -6.62 -7.57
C TRP A 126 -3.54 -5.12 -7.39
N GLN A 127 -3.61 -4.62 -6.16
CA GLN A 127 -3.29 -3.23 -5.84
C GLN A 127 -2.71 -3.09 -4.43
N SER A 128 -1.80 -2.14 -4.23
CA SER A 128 -1.13 -1.94 -2.93
C SER A 128 -2.09 -1.49 -1.83
N SER A 129 -3.14 -0.74 -2.21
CA SER A 129 -4.15 -0.23 -1.28
C SER A 129 -4.98 -1.32 -0.58
N ASP A 130 -5.03 -2.55 -1.12
CA ASP A 130 -5.72 -3.68 -0.48
C ASP A 130 -4.94 -4.25 0.71
N SER A 131 -3.64 -3.95 0.79
CA SER A 131 -2.74 -4.40 1.87
C SER A 131 -1.98 -3.20 2.45
N PRO A 132 -2.65 -2.31 3.20
CA PRO A 132 -2.00 -1.14 3.79
C PRO A 132 -0.93 -1.51 4.82
N THR A 133 0.00 -0.60 5.07
CA THR A 133 1.02 -0.74 6.12
C THR A 133 0.64 0.04 7.38
N ASP A 134 1.04 1.30 7.45
CA ASP A 134 0.93 2.19 8.61
C ASP A 134 0.21 3.51 8.27
N THR A 135 -0.18 3.69 7.00
CA THR A 135 -0.74 4.92 6.46
C THR A 135 -2.03 4.64 5.71
N LEU A 136 -3.05 5.47 5.94
CA LEU A 136 -4.27 5.54 5.14
C LEU A 136 -4.16 6.72 4.18
N LEU A 137 -4.21 6.48 2.87
CA LEU A 137 -4.19 7.56 1.87
C LEU A 137 -5.61 8.05 1.53
N PRO A 138 -5.78 9.29 1.07
CA PRO A 138 -7.08 9.75 0.59
C PRO A 138 -7.64 8.87 -0.54
N GLY A 139 -8.92 8.52 -0.43
CA GLY A 139 -9.59 7.63 -1.39
C GLY A 139 -9.28 6.14 -1.22
N GLN A 140 -8.48 5.77 -0.22
CA GLN A 140 -8.30 4.39 0.22
C GLN A 140 -9.20 4.14 1.43
N PRO A 141 -10.23 3.28 1.33
CA PRO A 141 -10.97 2.83 2.50
C PRO A 141 -10.15 1.82 3.29
N LEU A 142 -10.22 1.89 4.63
CA LEU A 142 -9.87 0.74 5.48
C LEU A 142 -11.16 -0.04 5.72
N LEU A 143 -11.22 -1.25 5.16
CA LEU A 143 -12.39 -2.12 5.23
C LEU A 143 -12.50 -2.79 6.60
N THR A 144 -13.68 -3.35 6.86
CA THR A 144 -13.90 -4.23 8.00
C THR A 144 -12.83 -5.33 8.07
N ASP A 145 -12.36 -5.60 9.29
CA ASP A 145 -11.25 -6.49 9.62
C ASP A 145 -9.89 -6.13 9.00
N GLN A 146 -9.76 -4.97 8.34
CA GLN A 146 -8.46 -4.44 7.96
C GLN A 146 -7.87 -3.57 9.07
N TRP A 147 -6.55 -3.45 9.05
CA TRP A 147 -5.81 -2.69 10.03
C TRP A 147 -4.59 -1.99 9.44
N LEU A 148 -4.13 -0.96 10.14
CA LEU A 148 -2.81 -0.36 10.00
C LEU A 148 -1.96 -0.78 11.19
N ILE A 149 -0.71 -1.18 10.95
CA ILE A 149 0.29 -1.43 11.98
C ILE A 149 1.33 -0.31 11.92
N SER A 150 1.59 0.35 13.04
CA SER A 150 2.58 1.43 13.13
C SER A 150 3.96 0.99 12.62
N SER A 151 4.76 1.91 12.10
CA SER A 151 6.20 1.66 11.90
C SER A 151 6.95 1.57 13.24
N LEU A 152 7.98 0.73 13.30
CA LEU A 152 8.85 0.57 14.46
C LEU A 152 9.53 1.90 14.84
N SER A 153 9.92 2.69 13.84
CA SER A 153 10.40 4.07 14.04
C SER A 153 10.26 4.91 12.77
N LYS A 154 10.64 6.19 12.81
CA LYS A 154 10.72 7.03 11.60
C LYS A 154 11.75 6.55 10.58
N ALA A 155 12.76 5.78 11.00
CA ALA A 155 13.84 5.30 10.15
C ALA A 155 13.68 3.82 9.76
N ASP A 156 12.82 3.09 10.47
CA ASP A 156 12.55 1.67 10.24
C ASP A 156 11.05 1.45 10.14
N HIS A 157 10.63 1.18 8.91
CA HIS A 157 9.24 0.92 8.56
C HIS A 157 8.83 -0.54 8.78
N SER A 158 9.62 -1.38 9.46
CA SER A 158 9.13 -2.66 9.99
C SER A 158 7.95 -2.47 10.94
N SER A 159 7.22 -3.54 11.20
CA SER A 159 6.05 -3.57 12.08
C SER A 159 6.44 -3.17 13.50
N GLY A 160 5.82 -2.10 13.99
CA GLY A 160 5.93 -1.62 15.37
C GLY A 160 4.84 -2.21 16.26
N GLU A 161 4.60 -1.56 17.39
CA GLU A 161 3.82 -2.14 18.50
C GLU A 161 2.37 -1.66 18.57
N TYR A 162 1.89 -0.85 17.63
CA TYR A 162 0.54 -0.31 17.66
C TYR A 162 -0.27 -0.68 16.43
N LYS A 163 -1.57 -0.89 16.63
CA LYS A 163 -2.52 -1.26 15.58
C LYS A 163 -3.76 -0.38 15.65
N LEU A 164 -4.15 0.16 14.49
CA LEU A 164 -5.47 0.76 14.27
C LEU A 164 -6.29 -0.22 13.42
N VAL A 165 -7.40 -0.72 13.93
CA VAL A 165 -8.22 -1.74 13.26
C VAL A 165 -9.67 -1.29 13.13
N MET A 166 -10.25 -1.52 11.95
CA MET A 166 -11.69 -1.41 11.72
C MET A 166 -12.32 -2.76 12.07
N GLN A 167 -12.93 -2.87 13.24
CA GLN A 167 -13.48 -4.14 13.74
C GLN A 167 -14.81 -4.51 13.07
N ASP A 168 -15.13 -5.81 13.07
CA ASP A 168 -16.38 -6.39 12.57
C ASP A 168 -17.65 -5.95 13.30
N ASP A 169 -17.52 -5.40 14.51
CA ASP A 169 -18.63 -4.78 15.25
C ASP A 169 -18.95 -3.35 14.81
N GLY A 170 -18.19 -2.81 13.85
CA GLY A 170 -18.30 -1.46 13.33
C GLY A 170 -17.51 -0.42 14.11
N ASN A 171 -16.68 -0.83 15.08
CA ASN A 171 -15.84 0.05 15.88
C ASN A 171 -14.45 0.23 15.27
N LEU A 172 -14.00 1.47 15.15
CA LEU A 172 -12.61 1.80 14.81
C LEU A 172 -11.81 1.93 16.11
N VAL A 173 -10.76 1.12 16.27
CA VAL A 173 -10.07 1.00 17.56
C VAL A 173 -8.56 0.95 17.44
N TYR A 174 -7.89 1.61 18.37
CA TYR A 174 -6.44 1.72 18.46
C TYR A 174 -5.92 1.02 19.72
N TYR A 175 -5.02 0.05 19.55
CA TYR A 175 -4.45 -0.77 20.62
C TYR A 175 -2.93 -0.91 20.48
N PRO A 176 -2.19 -1.04 21.59
CA PRO A 176 -0.87 -1.66 21.56
C PRO A 176 -1.02 -3.17 21.33
N LEU A 177 -0.05 -3.81 20.68
CA LEU A 177 -0.12 -5.23 20.29
C LEU A 177 0.08 -6.19 21.49
N ASP A 178 0.74 -5.73 22.54
CA ASP A 178 1.11 -6.51 23.73
C ASP A 178 0.08 -6.41 24.88
N VAL A 179 -0.89 -5.49 24.80
CA VAL A 179 -1.93 -5.31 25.83
C VAL A 179 -3.33 -5.49 25.23
N GLN A 180 -4.24 -6.09 26.00
CA GLN A 180 -5.63 -6.29 25.59
C GLN A 180 -6.49 -5.02 25.68
N ASN A 181 -6.00 -3.93 26.29
CA ASN A 181 -6.80 -2.74 26.55
C ASN A 181 -6.64 -1.71 25.43
N ALA A 182 -7.77 -1.18 24.95
CA ALA A 182 -7.79 -0.09 23.97
C ALA A 182 -7.15 1.17 24.53
N CYS A 183 -6.27 1.79 23.75
CA CYS A 183 -5.84 3.16 24.03
C CYS A 183 -6.95 4.15 23.66
N TRP A 184 -7.67 3.87 22.57
CA TRP A 184 -8.76 4.72 22.08
C TRP A 184 -9.72 3.91 21.21
N SER A 185 -11.01 4.26 21.24
CA SER A 185 -12.01 3.75 20.29
C SER A 185 -12.95 4.86 19.84
N SER A 186 -13.52 4.67 18.65
CA SER A 186 -14.56 5.56 18.10
C SER A 186 -15.92 5.43 18.79
N LYS A 187 -16.11 4.42 19.65
CA LYS A 187 -17.36 4.11 20.38
C LYS A 187 -18.55 3.86 19.46
N THR A 188 -18.30 3.16 18.34
CA THR A 188 -19.31 2.82 17.33
C THR A 188 -19.61 1.32 17.27
N ALA A 189 -19.15 0.56 18.27
CA ALA A 189 -19.49 -0.85 18.44
C ALA A 189 -21.01 -1.07 18.40
N GLY A 190 -21.44 -2.04 17.59
CA GLY A 190 -22.85 -2.33 17.30
C GLY A 190 -23.37 -1.66 16.02
N ALA A 191 -22.55 -0.89 15.30
CA ALA A 191 -22.92 -0.35 13.99
C ALA A 191 -22.93 -1.43 12.87
N GLY A 192 -22.28 -2.58 13.11
CA GLY A 192 -22.26 -3.74 12.22
C GLY A 192 -21.01 -3.85 11.37
N ASP A 193 -20.92 -4.93 10.60
CA ASP A 193 -19.75 -5.35 9.82
C ASP A 193 -19.58 -4.60 8.50
N ASN A 194 -20.43 -3.62 8.22
CA ASN A 194 -20.45 -2.88 6.96
C ASN A 194 -19.96 -1.42 7.12
N VAL A 195 -19.13 -1.18 8.15
CA VAL A 195 -18.54 0.12 8.46
C VAL A 195 -17.10 0.17 7.96
N THR A 196 -16.76 1.25 7.28
CA THR A 196 -15.43 1.47 6.70
C THR A 196 -14.87 2.83 7.13
N LEU A 197 -13.55 2.92 7.29
CA LEU A 197 -12.86 4.17 7.61
C LEU A 197 -12.34 4.84 6.33
N HIS A 198 -12.56 6.14 6.21
CA HIS A 198 -12.17 6.92 5.04
C HIS A 198 -11.41 8.18 5.44
N LEU A 199 -10.38 8.49 4.66
CA LEU A 199 -9.72 9.79 4.64
C LEU A 199 -10.08 10.48 3.31
N ASP A 200 -10.58 11.72 3.37
CA ASP A 200 -10.83 12.50 2.15
C ASP A 200 -9.67 13.44 1.78
N ASN A 201 -9.77 14.05 0.60
CA ASN A 201 -8.79 15.00 0.08
C ASN A 201 -8.71 16.33 0.86
N LYS A 202 -9.60 16.54 1.84
CA LYS A 202 -9.58 17.70 2.75
C LYS A 202 -8.96 17.34 4.11
N GLY A 203 -8.50 16.10 4.29
CA GLY A 203 -7.93 15.62 5.54
C GLY A 203 -8.98 15.25 6.59
N GLN A 204 -10.25 15.05 6.20
CA GLN A 204 -11.30 14.60 7.12
C GLN A 204 -11.28 13.08 7.20
N LEU A 205 -11.21 12.59 8.44
CA LEU A 205 -11.31 11.17 8.77
C LEU A 205 -12.74 10.88 9.25
N TYR A 206 -13.42 9.91 8.64
CA TYR A 206 -14.79 9.57 8.99
C TYR A 206 -15.09 8.08 8.80
N LEU A 207 -16.11 7.61 9.52
CA LEU A 207 -16.67 6.27 9.37
C LEU A 207 -17.91 6.33 8.49
N MET A 208 -18.04 5.37 7.59
CA MET A 208 -19.16 5.26 6.68
C MET A 208 -19.74 3.85 6.75
N ALA A 209 -21.02 3.76 7.12
CA ALA A 209 -21.79 2.52 7.01
C ALA A 209 -22.39 2.43 5.60
N LEU A 210 -22.13 1.33 4.90
CA LEU A 210 -22.81 1.05 3.64
C LEU A 210 -24.22 0.52 3.96
N ALA A 211 -25.23 0.99 3.23
CA ALA A 211 -26.60 0.54 3.42
C ALA A 211 -26.70 -0.97 3.13
N SER A 212 -27.28 -1.73 4.06
CA SER A 212 -27.66 -3.13 3.82
C SER A 212 -28.67 -3.16 2.67
N THR A 213 -28.36 -3.88 1.59
CA THR A 213 -29.29 -4.10 0.46
C THR A 213 -30.37 -5.10 0.81
#